data_AF-A0A7W1ANZ7-F1
#
_entry.id   AF-A0A7W1ANZ7-F1
#
_cell.length_a   1.000
_cell.length_b   1.000
_cell.length_c   1.000
_cell.angle_alpha   90.00
_cell.angle_beta   90.00
_cell.angle_gamma   90.00
#
_symmetry.space_group_name_H-M   'P 1'
#
loop_
_entity.id
_entity.type
_entity.pdbx_description
1 polymer ?
#
loop_
_entity_poly.entity_id
_entity_poly.type
_entity_poly.pdbx_seq_one_letter_code
_entity_poly.pdbx_strand_id
1 'polypeptide(L)' 'MISLDETPISDIDTLQRLLAADASARTLPLVVVRRNRVLTLPVTPRESPAGAR' A
#
# COMPACT_ATOMS: atom_id res chain seq x y z
N MET A 1 -5.27 5.34 -11.45
CA MET A 1 -5.93 4.78 -10.26
C MET A 1 -4.86 4.10 -9.43
N ILE A 2 -4.82 4.35 -8.11
CA ILE A 2 -3.90 3.70 -7.17
C ILE A 2 -4.74 2.76 -6.30
N SER A 3 -4.26 1.54 -6.08
CA SER A 3 -4.95 0.55 -5.24
C SER A 3 -3.98 -0.40 -4.56
N LEU A 4 -4.37 -0.95 -3.41
CA LEU A 4 -3.68 -2.01 -2.69
C LEU A 4 -4.64 -3.17 -2.53
N ASP A 5 -4.24 -4.36 -2.97
CA ASP A 5 -5.09 -5.57 -2.91
C ASP A 5 -6.50 -5.32 -3.46
N GLU A 6 -6.56 -4.78 -4.68
CA GLU A 6 -7.79 -4.38 -5.38
C GLU A 6 -8.60 -3.24 -4.72
N THR A 7 -8.21 -2.80 -3.53
CA THR A 7 -8.87 -1.73 -2.79
C THR A 7 -8.33 -0.37 -3.21
N PRO A 8 -9.18 0.56 -3.72
CA PRO A 8 -8.74 1.89 -4.11
C PRO A 8 -8.17 2.69 -2.94
N ILE A 9 -7.09 3.43 -3.21
CA ILE A 9 -6.48 4.36 -2.25
C ILE A 9 -6.75 5.79 -2.72
N SER A 10 -7.55 6.53 -1.95
CA SER A 10 -7.87 7.94 -2.20
C SER A 10 -6.87 8.92 -1.57
N ASP A 11 -6.28 8.53 -0.44
CA ASP A 11 -5.46 9.38 0.41
C ASP A 11 -4.55 8.54 1.33
N ILE A 12 -3.66 9.22 2.05
CA ILE A 12 -2.67 8.58 2.93
C ILE A 12 -3.32 7.91 4.14
N ASP A 13 -4.42 8.47 4.67
CA ASP A 13 -5.11 7.92 5.84
C ASP A 13 -5.79 6.60 5.51
N THR A 14 -6.40 6.51 4.32
CA THR A 14 -6.99 5.29 3.77
C THR A 14 -5.93 4.21 3.61
N LEU A 15 -4.76 4.55 3.04
CA LEU A 15 -3.64 3.62 2.92
C LEU A 15 -3.20 3.10 4.30
N GLN A 16 -3.03 3.98 5.28
CA GLN A 16 -2.64 3.58 6.64
C GLN A 16 -3.67 2.65 7.29
N ARG A 17 -4.96 2.92 7.12
CA ARG A 17 -6.03 2.06 7.64
C ARG A 17 -6.01 0.67 6.99
N LEU A 18 -5.81 0.58 5.68
CA LEU A 18 -5.73 -0.69 4.96
C LEU A 18 -4.52 -1.51 5.44
N LEU A 19 -3.36 -0.87 5.59
CA LEU A 19 -2.15 -1.51 6.10
C LEU A 19 -2.28 -1.94 7.58
N ALA A 20 -3.01 -1.17 8.40
CA ALA A 20 -3.25 -1.52 9.80
C ALA A 20 -4.27 -2.66 9.96
N ALA A 21 -5.25 -2.75 9.06
CA ALA A 21 -6.21 -3.86 9.03
C ALA A 21 -5.56 -5.19 8.62
N ASP A 22 -4.51 -5.12 7.79
CA ASP A 22 -3.78 -6.29 7.31
C ASP A 22 -2.57 -6.61 8.22
N ALA A 23 -2.85 -7.24 9.35
CA ALA A 23 -1.84 -7.62 10.36
C ALA A 23 -0.87 -8.73 9.90
N SER A 24 -1.02 -9.25 8.68
CA SER A 24 -0.49 -10.58 8.33
C SER A 24 0.88 -10.61 7.63
N ALA A 25 1.53 -9.46 7.40
CA ALA A 25 2.80 -9.38 6.65
C ALA A 25 2.78 -10.17 5.32
N ARG A 26 1.61 -10.34 4.71
CA ARG A 26 1.43 -11.02 3.43
C ARG A 26 1.86 -10.12 2.28
N THR A 27 2.28 -10.72 1.18
CA THR A 27 2.57 -9.97 -0.06
C THR A 27 1.27 -9.56 -0.73
N LEU A 28 1.12 -8.27 -1.00
CA LEU A 28 -0.05 -7.64 -1.60
C LEU A 28 0.32 -7.00 -2.94
N PRO A 29 -0.57 -7.00 -3.94
CA PRO A 29 -0.37 -6.23 -5.16
C PRO A 29 -0.67 -4.75 -4.91
N LEU A 30 0.30 -3.89 -5.18
CA LEU A 30 0.15 -2.43 -5.20
C LEU A 30 0.11 -1.93 -6.64
N VAL A 31 -0.98 -1.29 -7.03
CA VAL A 31 -1.12 -0.61 -8.32
C VAL A 31 -0.78 0.86 -8.15
N VAL A 32 0.19 1.36 -8.92
CA VAL A 32 0.60 2.77 -8.91
C VAL A 32 0.63 3.34 -10.33
N VAL A 33 0.53 4.67 -10.43
CA VAL A 33 0.75 5.39 -11.69
C VAL A 33 2.08 6.14 -11.62
N ARG A 34 3.01 5.83 -12.54
CA ARG A 34 4.31 6.51 -12.65
C ARG A 34 4.57 6.89 -14.10
N ARG A 35 4.82 8.19 -14.37
CA ARG A 35 5.06 8.71 -15.74
C ARG A 35 3.96 8.27 -16.72
N ASN A 36 2.70 8.39 -16.32
CA ASN A 36 1.52 7.97 -17.08
C ASN A 36 1.47 6.47 -17.42
N ARG A 37 2.20 5.62 -16.69
CA ARG A 37 2.14 4.16 -16.81
C ARG A 37 1.58 3.56 -15.54
N VAL A 38 0.70 2.58 -15.70
CA VAL A 38 0.21 1.75 -14.59
C VAL A 38 1.22 0.65 -14.33
N LEU A 39 1.66 0.52 -13.08
CA LEU A 39 2.58 -0.52 -12.63
C LEU A 39 1.89 -1.32 -11.54
N THR A 40 2.04 -2.64 -11.57
CA THR A 40 1.61 -3.53 -10.48
C THR A 40 2.86 -4.07 -9.80
N LEU A 41 3.00 -3.82 -8.50
CA LEU A 41 4.18 -4.14 -7.71
C LEU A 41 3.79 -5.08 -6.56
N PRO A 42 4.48 -6.21 -6.37
CA PRO A 42 4.33 -6.98 -5.15
C PRO A 42 4.99 -6.22 -3.98
N VAL A 43 4.23 -5.97 -2.91
CA VAL A 43 4.74 -5.31 -1.70
C VAL A 43 4.44 -6.16 -0.47
N THR A 44 5.39 -6.23 0.45
CA THR A 44 5.20 -6.89 1.75
C THR A 44 5.29 -5.83 2.83
N PRO A 45 4.15 -5.42 3.43
CA PRO A 45 4.15 -4.45 4.52
C PRO A 45 4.99 -4.94 5.70
N ARG A 46 5.70 -4.01 6.34
CA ARG A 46 6.48 -4.27 7.55
C ARG A 46 6.12 -3.23 8.58
N GLU A 47 6.09 -3.63 9.85
CA GLU A 47 5.94 -2.68 10.94
C GLU A 47 7.02 -1.60 10.85
N SER A 48 6.59 -0.34 10.90
CA SER A 48 7.52 0.77 11.00
C SER A 48 7.92 0.91 12.48
N PRO A 49 9.22 0.82 12.83
CA PRO A 49 9.63 1.15 14.18
C PRO A 49 9.25 2.61 14.43
N ALA A 50 8.40 2.86 15.43
CA ALA A 50 7.96 4.20 15.78
C ALA A 50 9.20 5.09 16.00
N GLY A 51 9.46 6.05 15.11
CA GLY A 51 10.52 7.05 15.28
C GLY A 51 11.59 7.19 14.19
N ALA A 52 11.46 6.58 13.01
CA ALA A 52 12.31 6.96 11.86
C ALA A 52 11.83 8.31 11.28
N ARG A 53 12.13 9.40 11.99
CA ARG A 53 12.14 10.77 11.47
C ARG A 53 13.52 11.07 10.91
#